data_AF-A0A9R0JAN9-F1
#
_entry.id   AF-A0A9R0JAN9-F1
#
_cell.length_a   1.000
_cell.length_b   1.000
_cell.length_c   1.000
_cell.angle_alpha   90.00
_cell.angle_beta   90.00
_cell.angle_gamma   90.00
#
_symmetry.space_group_name_H-M   'P 1'
#
loop_
_entity.id
_entity.type
_entity.pdbx_description
1 polymer ?
#
loop_
_entity_poly.entity_id
_entity_poly.type
_entity_poly.pdbx_seq_one_letter_code
_entity_poly.pdbx_strand_id
1 'polypeptide(L)'
;MEFNIMSIVFIFLLSIILIDYANGENDNVHQHHQGHSTTTPHMDHSMQVFFTLKDLKVGNTIPIFFQGRNPSSRNSPHFLPKEEADLIPFLPSKLPFLLQYFGISRGSSQEKAMEDTLRSCILEKPIQGETSICATSLESMLEFVQGIFGSTTKFKALSTQKNMAIFGTSFQNYTIVDEPKQVVAPKMVACHTMAYPYVVYYCHNSESETKVFEVSLRGETGIINNNNNNNNNNNILEAVGVCHMDTSLWNSDHVSFRVLGIKPGSSPVCHFFPADNIVWVPSFDDTQVLGDNKVLTT
;
A
#
# COMPACT_ATOMS: atom_id res chain seq x y z
N MET A 1 35.37 1.62 -69.39
CA MET A 1 34.30 2.04 -68.47
C MET A 1 34.45 1.18 -67.23
N GLU A 2 35.39 1.58 -66.37
CA GLU A 2 35.76 0.84 -65.17
C GLU A 2 34.78 1.19 -64.05
N PHE A 3 33.97 0.22 -63.64
CA PHE A 3 33.07 0.41 -62.51
C PHE A 3 33.90 0.36 -61.22
N ASN A 4 33.91 1.48 -60.50
CA ASN A 4 34.67 1.66 -59.27
C ASN A 4 34.10 0.74 -58.18
N ILE A 5 34.82 -0.34 -57.88
CA ILE A 5 34.45 -1.41 -56.94
C ILE A 5 34.13 -0.82 -55.54
N MET A 6 34.77 0.28 -55.15
CA MET A 6 34.51 0.96 -53.88
C MET A 6 33.12 1.60 -53.82
N SER A 7 32.58 2.06 -54.95
CA SER A 7 31.25 2.68 -55.01
C SER A 7 30.13 1.63 -54.92
N ILE A 8 30.35 0.44 -55.48
CA ILE A 8 29.42 -0.69 -55.36
C ILE A 8 29.39 -1.21 -53.91
N VAL A 9 30.55 -1.34 -53.26
CA VAL A 9 30.63 -1.77 -51.85
C VAL A 9 29.94 -0.77 -50.91
N PHE A 10 30.06 0.53 -51.17
CA PHE A 10 29.37 1.55 -50.37
C PHE A 10 27.85 1.50 -50.53
N ILE A 11 27.35 1.27 -51.76
CA ILE A 11 25.92 1.11 -52.04
C ILE A 11 25.37 -0.17 -51.40
N PHE A 12 26.12 -1.27 -51.42
CA PHE A 12 25.75 -2.51 -50.72
C PHE A 12 25.73 -2.34 -49.20
N LEU A 13 26.69 -1.63 -48.60
CA LEU A 13 26.69 -1.35 -47.16
C LEU A 13 25.55 -0.43 -46.74
N LEU A 14 25.24 0.61 -47.52
CA LEU A 14 24.10 1.50 -47.26
C LEU A 14 22.76 0.78 -47.41
N SER A 15 22.63 -0.14 -48.36
CA SER A 15 21.41 -0.95 -48.50
C SER A 15 21.28 -2.00 -47.40
N ILE A 16 22.37 -2.60 -46.92
CA ILE A 16 22.35 -3.47 -45.72
C ILE A 16 21.96 -2.67 -44.47
N ILE A 17 22.53 -1.48 -44.27
CA ILE A 17 22.18 -0.61 -43.13
C ILE A 17 20.72 -0.11 -43.22
N LEU A 18 20.20 0.19 -44.41
CA LEU A 18 18.79 0.55 -44.61
C LEU A 18 17.85 -0.64 -44.45
N ILE A 19 18.26 -1.85 -44.83
CA ILE A 19 17.51 -3.10 -44.58
C ILE A 19 17.52 -3.43 -43.08
N ASP A 20 18.63 -3.23 -42.37
CA ASP A 20 18.72 -3.39 -40.91
C ASP A 20 17.94 -2.29 -40.17
N TYR A 21 17.88 -1.06 -40.70
CA TYR A 21 17.06 0.02 -40.15
C TYR A 21 15.56 -0.18 -40.44
N ALA A 22 15.20 -0.79 -41.57
CA ALA A 22 13.81 -1.13 -41.92
C ALA A 22 13.34 -2.47 -41.31
N ASN A 23 14.26 -3.38 -40.95
CA ASN A 23 13.97 -4.63 -40.25
C ASN A 23 14.24 -4.58 -38.74
N GLY A 24 14.70 -3.43 -38.23
CA GLY A 24 14.98 -3.17 -36.81
C GLY A 24 13.78 -2.70 -36.00
N GLU A 25 12.58 -2.65 -36.58
CA GLU A 25 11.33 -2.33 -35.89
C GLU A 25 10.50 -3.61 -35.72
N ASN A 26 11.00 -4.50 -34.88
CA ASN A 26 10.21 -5.53 -34.20
C ASN A 26 10.86 -5.81 -32.85
N ASP A 27 11.00 -4.74 -32.05
CA ASP A 27 11.17 -4.88 -30.62
C ASP A 27 9.92 -5.58 -30.09
N ASN A 28 10.12 -6.81 -29.64
CA ASN A 28 9.19 -7.57 -28.85
C ASN A 28 8.74 -6.71 -27.67
N VAL A 29 7.61 -6.03 -27.82
CA VAL A 29 6.75 -5.68 -26.70
C VAL A 29 6.43 -7.00 -26.04
N HIS A 30 7.14 -7.32 -24.95
CA HIS A 30 6.66 -8.29 -23.99
C HIS A 30 5.42 -7.70 -23.33
N GLN A 31 4.33 -7.73 -24.09
CA GLN A 31 2.98 -7.74 -23.59
C GLN A 31 2.96 -8.97 -22.69
N HIS A 32 2.89 -8.76 -21.37
CA HIS A 32 2.59 -9.81 -20.42
C HIS A 32 1.16 -10.29 -20.72
N HIS A 33 1.01 -11.09 -21.77
CA HIS A 33 -0.09 -12.01 -21.90
C HIS A 33 0.04 -12.97 -20.73
N GLN A 34 -0.86 -12.83 -19.75
CA GLN A 34 -1.15 -13.89 -18.82
C GLN A 34 -1.45 -15.14 -19.66
N GLY A 35 -0.53 -16.09 -19.67
CA GLY A 35 -0.77 -17.39 -20.24
C GLY A 35 -1.99 -17.98 -19.58
N HIS A 36 -3.00 -18.31 -20.40
CA HIS A 36 -4.07 -19.22 -20.01
C HIS A 36 -3.44 -20.57 -19.64
N SER A 37 -3.05 -20.70 -18.38
CA SER A 37 -2.95 -21.98 -17.70
C SER A 37 -4.33 -22.26 -17.11
N THR A 38 -4.96 -23.37 -17.50
CA THR A 38 -6.22 -23.90 -16.94
C THR A 38 -6.04 -24.43 -15.53
N THR A 39 -5.40 -23.64 -14.69
CA THR A 39 -5.20 -23.84 -13.26
C THR A 39 -5.79 -22.59 -12.60
N THR A 40 -6.78 -22.79 -11.74
CA THR A 40 -7.37 -21.75 -10.88
C THR A 40 -6.30 -20.73 -10.46
N PRO A 41 -6.51 -19.41 -10.66
CA PRO A 41 -5.50 -18.44 -10.30
C PRO A 41 -5.25 -18.58 -8.80
N HIS A 42 -4.03 -19.02 -8.45
CA HIS A 42 -3.60 -19.08 -7.06
C HIS A 42 -3.60 -17.63 -6.57
N MET A 43 -4.62 -17.23 -5.81
CA MET A 43 -4.66 -15.89 -5.23
C MET A 43 -3.47 -15.79 -4.28
N ASP A 44 -2.67 -14.74 -4.42
CA ASP A 44 -1.63 -14.44 -3.43
C ASP A 44 -2.33 -14.01 -2.14
N HIS A 45 -2.18 -14.84 -1.10
CA HIS A 45 -2.79 -14.61 0.21
C HIS A 45 -2.29 -13.32 0.86
N SER A 46 -1.17 -12.74 0.39
CA SER A 46 -0.66 -11.43 0.84
C SER A 46 -1.67 -10.29 0.64
N MET A 47 -2.61 -10.46 -0.31
CA MET A 47 -3.63 -9.49 -0.67
C MET A 47 -4.93 -9.66 0.13
N GLN A 48 -4.96 -10.59 1.08
CA GLN A 48 -6.17 -10.95 1.83
C GLN A 48 -6.34 -10.09 3.08
N VAL A 49 -6.54 -8.79 2.85
CA VAL A 49 -6.87 -7.79 3.88
C VAL A 49 -8.23 -7.13 3.65
N PHE A 50 -8.84 -7.38 2.48
CA PHE A 50 -10.07 -6.76 2.04
C PHE A 50 -11.30 -7.45 2.62
N PHE A 51 -12.31 -6.65 2.93
CA PHE A 51 -13.64 -7.08 3.36
C PHE A 51 -14.68 -6.06 2.88
N THR A 52 -15.96 -6.36 3.06
CA THR A 52 -17.06 -5.43 2.79
C THR A 52 -17.57 -4.81 4.08
N LEU A 53 -18.15 -3.62 4.02
CA LEU A 53 -18.72 -2.97 5.20
C LEU A 53 -19.77 -3.84 5.93
N LYS A 54 -20.43 -4.76 5.22
CA LYS A 54 -21.43 -5.68 5.78
C LYS A 54 -20.81 -6.76 6.68
N ASP A 55 -19.53 -7.04 6.50
CA ASP A 55 -18.78 -8.03 7.26
C ASP A 55 -18.38 -7.49 8.65
N LEU A 56 -18.41 -6.16 8.82
CA LEU A 56 -18.02 -5.45 10.03
C LEU A 56 -19.11 -5.55 11.12
N LYS A 57 -19.29 -6.75 11.67
CA LYS A 57 -20.28 -7.08 12.71
C LYS A 57 -19.70 -8.05 13.73
N VAL A 58 -20.12 -7.90 14.99
CA VAL A 58 -19.73 -8.82 16.07
C VAL A 58 -20.08 -10.27 15.70
N GLY A 59 -19.14 -11.18 15.93
CA GLY A 59 -19.28 -12.61 15.66
C GLY A 59 -18.95 -13.01 14.22
N ASN A 60 -18.85 -12.07 13.28
CA ASN A 60 -18.36 -12.40 11.93
C ASN A 60 -16.88 -12.75 11.96
N THR A 61 -16.52 -13.70 11.11
CA THR A 61 -15.14 -14.17 10.93
C THR A 61 -14.66 -13.76 9.55
N ILE A 62 -13.49 -13.10 9.50
CA ILE A 62 -12.87 -12.62 8.27
C ILE A 62 -11.50 -13.27 8.14
N PRO A 63 -11.19 -13.90 7.00
CA PRO A 63 -9.87 -14.44 6.74
C PRO A 63 -8.91 -13.29 6.42
N ILE A 64 -7.88 -13.07 7.25
CA ILE A 64 -6.96 -11.94 7.11
C ILE A 64 -5.51 -12.44 7.11
N PHE A 65 -4.72 -11.91 6.18
CA PHE A 65 -3.26 -12.00 6.22
C PHE A 65 -2.68 -10.65 6.68
N PHE A 66 -2.29 -10.57 7.94
CA PHE A 66 -1.50 -9.44 8.43
C PHE A 66 -0.04 -9.68 8.10
N GLN A 67 0.47 -9.02 7.05
CA GLN A 67 1.89 -9.05 6.75
C GLN A 67 2.66 -8.42 7.92
N GLY A 68 3.43 -9.23 8.64
CA GLY A 68 4.29 -8.77 9.73
C GLY A 68 5.74 -8.73 9.28
N ARG A 69 6.40 -7.56 9.36
CA ARG A 69 7.87 -7.50 9.40
C ARG A 69 8.32 -7.81 10.84
N ASN A 70 9.23 -8.77 11.00
CA ASN A 70 9.82 -9.07 12.31
C ASN A 70 10.65 -7.86 12.80
N PRO A 71 10.23 -7.16 13.87
CA PRO A 71 10.88 -5.91 14.31
C PRO A 71 12.21 -6.17 15.02
N SER A 72 12.38 -7.37 15.57
CA SER A 72 13.59 -7.79 16.27
C SER A 72 14.72 -8.15 15.31
N SER A 73 14.48 -8.10 14.00
CA SER A 73 15.58 -8.07 13.05
C SER A 73 16.32 -6.75 13.25
N ARG A 74 17.64 -6.80 13.47
CA ARG A 74 18.52 -5.62 13.52
C ARG A 74 18.48 -4.78 12.22
N ASN A 75 17.74 -5.22 11.22
CA ASN A 75 17.63 -4.67 9.88
C ASN A 75 16.23 -4.12 9.59
N SER A 76 15.43 -3.83 10.62
CA SER A 76 14.16 -3.12 10.41
C SER A 76 14.47 -1.74 9.82
N PRO A 77 13.92 -1.38 8.65
CA PRO A 77 14.23 -0.10 8.05
C PRO A 77 13.77 1.03 8.99
N HIS A 78 14.58 2.09 9.05
CA HIS A 78 14.29 3.31 9.79
C HIS A 78 13.97 4.44 8.81
N PHE A 79 13.33 5.50 9.29
CA PHE A 79 13.27 6.74 8.53
C PHE A 79 14.67 7.31 8.38
N LEU A 80 14.98 7.80 7.20
CA LEU A 80 16.10 8.72 7.02
C LEU A 80 15.60 10.15 7.30
N PRO A 81 16.44 11.01 7.90
CA PRO A 81 16.18 12.45 7.91
C PRO A 81 15.92 12.95 6.49
N LYS A 82 15.04 13.93 6.35
CA LYS A 82 14.69 14.48 5.03
C LYS A 82 15.91 14.90 4.22
N GLU A 83 16.89 15.53 4.86
CA GLU A 83 18.11 15.99 4.20
C GLU A 83 18.95 14.84 3.64
N GLU A 84 18.93 13.66 4.28
CA GLU A 84 19.61 12.47 3.79
C GLU A 84 18.79 11.78 2.69
N ALA A 85 17.48 11.66 2.89
CA ALA A 85 16.57 11.04 1.93
C ALA A 85 16.58 11.79 0.59
N ASP A 86 16.62 13.13 0.61
CA ASP A 86 16.64 13.98 -0.58
C ASP A 86 17.94 13.84 -1.40
N LEU A 87 19.03 13.33 -0.80
CA LEU A 87 20.29 13.04 -1.50
C LEU A 87 20.25 11.71 -2.26
N ILE A 88 19.29 10.83 -1.95
CA ILE A 88 19.15 9.53 -2.59
C ILE A 88 18.12 9.65 -3.72
N PRO A 89 18.50 9.40 -4.99
CA PRO A 89 17.58 9.56 -6.10
C PRO A 89 16.44 8.54 -6.04
N PHE A 90 15.20 9.00 -5.98
CA PHE A 90 14.01 8.15 -5.90
C PHE A 90 13.30 8.04 -7.27
N LEU A 91 13.94 7.37 -8.24
CA LEU A 91 13.44 7.26 -9.61
C LEU A 91 13.73 5.87 -10.22
N PRO A 92 12.80 5.28 -11.00
CA PRO A 92 13.02 4.00 -11.68
C PRO A 92 14.28 3.99 -12.56
N SER A 93 14.56 5.10 -13.25
CA SER A 93 15.74 5.24 -14.13
C SER A 93 17.09 5.20 -13.39
N LYS A 94 17.08 5.31 -12.06
CA LYS A 94 18.27 5.24 -11.20
C LYS A 94 18.41 3.89 -10.49
N LEU A 95 17.56 2.90 -10.81
CA LEU A 95 17.61 1.56 -10.21
C LEU A 95 19.01 0.93 -10.22
N PRO A 96 19.81 0.95 -11.32
CA PRO A 96 21.15 0.36 -11.30
C PRO A 96 22.10 1.01 -10.27
N PHE A 97 21.99 2.32 -10.08
CA PHE A 97 22.76 3.05 -9.08
C PHE A 97 22.30 2.69 -7.67
N LEU A 98 20.98 2.64 -7.43
CA LEU A 98 20.41 2.33 -6.12
C LEU A 98 20.79 0.92 -5.64
N LEU A 99 20.81 -0.05 -6.55
CA LEU A 99 21.25 -1.42 -6.24
C LEU A 99 22.70 -1.44 -5.74
N GLN A 100 23.58 -0.69 -6.40
CA GLN A 100 24.97 -0.56 -5.97
C GLN A 100 25.08 0.17 -4.64
N TYR A 101 24.37 1.29 -4.49
CA TYR A 101 24.39 2.13 -3.29
C TYR A 101 23.96 1.37 -2.03
N PHE A 102 22.89 0.57 -2.13
CA PHE A 102 22.37 -0.24 -1.03
C PHE A 102 22.95 -1.65 -0.92
N GLY A 103 23.86 -2.04 -1.83
CA GLY A 103 24.44 -3.37 -1.85
C GLY A 103 23.42 -4.49 -2.16
N ILE A 104 22.41 -4.20 -2.97
CA ILE A 104 21.37 -5.16 -3.37
C ILE A 104 21.83 -5.91 -4.61
N SER A 105 21.71 -7.24 -4.56
CA SER A 105 22.10 -8.10 -5.68
C SER A 105 21.10 -8.01 -6.84
N ARG A 106 21.62 -8.00 -8.06
CA ARG A 106 20.79 -8.10 -9.27
C ARG A 106 20.07 -9.45 -9.35
N GLY A 107 18.87 -9.48 -9.91
CA GLY A 107 17.94 -10.60 -9.96
C GLY A 107 17.30 -10.97 -8.61
N SER A 108 17.56 -10.23 -7.53
CA SER A 108 17.04 -10.57 -6.20
C SER A 108 15.58 -10.18 -6.03
N SER A 109 14.89 -10.83 -5.08
CA SER A 109 13.54 -10.42 -4.67
C SER A 109 13.51 -8.98 -4.14
N GLN A 110 14.61 -8.52 -3.53
CA GLN A 110 14.76 -7.16 -3.04
C GLN A 110 14.86 -6.14 -4.17
N GLU A 111 15.60 -6.44 -5.25
CA GLU A 111 15.62 -5.59 -6.45
C GLU A 111 14.22 -5.45 -7.02
N LYS A 112 13.52 -6.57 -7.23
CA LYS A 112 12.17 -6.56 -7.79
C LYS A 112 11.21 -5.72 -6.93
N ALA A 113 11.21 -5.92 -5.62
CA ALA A 113 10.35 -5.17 -4.71
C ALA A 113 10.70 -3.67 -4.66
N MET A 114 11.98 -3.32 -4.78
CA MET A 114 12.43 -1.93 -4.86
C MET A 114 12.04 -1.29 -6.20
N GLU A 115 12.17 -2.02 -7.31
CA GLU A 115 11.71 -1.57 -8.63
C GLU A 115 10.20 -1.33 -8.63
N ASP A 116 9.41 -2.29 -8.13
CA ASP A 116 7.96 -2.19 -8.02
C ASP A 116 7.56 -0.95 -7.20
N THR A 117 8.24 -0.71 -6.06
CA THR A 117 8.06 0.52 -5.26
C THR A 117 8.30 1.79 -6.08
N LEU A 118 9.44 1.88 -6.78
CA LEU A 118 9.77 3.07 -7.58
C LEU A 118 8.75 3.30 -8.71
N ARG A 119 8.26 2.23 -9.34
CA ARG A 119 7.25 2.30 -10.41
C ARG A 119 5.91 2.77 -9.86
N SER A 120 5.41 2.17 -8.77
CA SER A 120 4.15 2.60 -8.14
C SER A 120 4.21 4.04 -7.64
N CYS A 121 5.36 4.47 -7.14
CA CYS A 121 5.51 5.84 -6.63
C CYS A 121 5.61 6.92 -7.72
N ILE A 122 6.24 6.61 -8.85
CA ILE A 122 6.64 7.64 -9.84
C ILE A 122 5.86 7.53 -11.16
N LEU A 123 5.48 6.32 -11.56
CA LEU A 123 4.86 6.07 -12.87
C LEU A 123 3.35 5.86 -12.76
N GLU A 124 2.88 5.24 -11.68
CA GLU A 124 1.46 5.01 -11.48
C GLU A 124 0.77 6.32 -11.11
N LYS A 125 -0.34 6.59 -11.80
CA LYS A 125 -1.19 7.73 -11.46
C LYS A 125 -2.03 7.36 -10.25
N PRO A 126 -2.26 8.31 -9.32
CA PRO A 126 -3.24 8.11 -8.26
C PRO A 126 -4.60 7.74 -8.85
N ILE A 127 -5.41 7.03 -8.06
CA ILE A 127 -6.82 6.80 -8.42
C ILE A 127 -7.47 8.17 -8.63
N GLN A 128 -8.37 8.26 -9.62
CA GLN A 128 -9.06 9.52 -9.89
C GLN A 128 -9.84 9.97 -8.64
N GLY A 129 -9.60 11.20 -8.18
CA GLY A 129 -10.15 11.72 -6.93
C GLY A 129 -9.32 11.36 -5.68
N GLU A 130 -8.10 10.84 -5.85
CA GLU A 130 -7.13 10.69 -4.78
C GLU A 130 -5.95 11.65 -4.97
N THR A 131 -5.45 12.17 -3.85
CA THR A 131 -4.15 12.83 -3.79
C THR A 131 -3.19 11.88 -3.07
N SER A 132 -2.01 11.64 -3.64
CA SER A 132 -1.00 10.76 -3.03
C SER A 132 0.42 11.29 -3.17
N ILE A 133 1.30 10.78 -2.30
CA ILE A 133 2.75 10.94 -2.40
C ILE A 133 3.44 9.64 -1.99
N CYS A 134 4.68 9.43 -2.44
CA CYS A 134 5.61 8.56 -1.74
C CYS A 134 6.50 9.39 -0.82
N ALA A 135 6.21 9.34 0.47
CA ALA A 135 6.98 9.98 1.52
C ALA A 135 8.25 9.17 1.79
N THR A 136 9.40 9.75 1.45
CA THR A 136 10.73 9.16 1.67
C THR A 136 11.34 9.52 3.04
N SER A 137 10.66 10.37 3.80
CA SER A 137 11.04 10.76 5.16
C SER A 137 9.81 11.01 6.03
N LEU A 138 9.98 11.05 7.35
CA LEU A 138 8.88 11.36 8.27
C LEU A 138 8.37 12.79 8.07
N GLU A 139 9.28 13.73 7.83
CA GLU A 139 8.99 15.13 7.58
C GLU A 139 8.11 15.29 6.34
N SER A 140 8.48 14.66 5.21
CA SER A 140 7.67 14.69 3.98
C SER A 140 6.27 14.10 4.16
N MET A 141 6.14 13.05 4.99
CA MET A 141 4.84 12.48 5.35
C MET A 141 4.01 13.48 6.15
N LEU A 142 4.58 14.09 7.19
CA LEU A 142 3.87 15.01 8.05
C LEU A 142 3.48 16.31 7.32
N GLU A 143 4.33 16.81 6.42
CA GLU A 143 4.01 17.93 5.54
C GLU A 143 2.78 17.63 4.66
N PHE A 144 2.72 16.43 4.08
CA PHE A 144 1.56 15.99 3.30
C PHE A 144 0.29 15.87 4.14
N VAL A 145 0.37 15.23 5.31
CA VAL A 145 -0.75 15.09 6.25
C VAL A 145 -1.27 16.46 6.68
N GLN A 146 -0.37 17.38 7.02
CA GLN A 146 -0.72 18.76 7.38
C GLN A 146 -1.35 19.50 6.19
N GLY A 147 -0.88 19.28 4.96
CA GLY A 147 -1.46 19.85 3.75
C GLY A 147 -2.91 19.42 3.52
N ILE A 148 -3.24 18.15 3.77
CA ILE A 148 -4.61 17.61 3.61
C ILE A 148 -5.55 18.14 4.69
N PHE A 149 -5.10 18.19 5.95
CA PHE A 149 -5.94 18.63 7.08
C PHE A 149 -5.98 20.14 7.28
N GLY A 150 -5.06 20.90 6.67
CA GLY A 150 -4.88 22.32 6.87
C GLY A 150 -3.98 22.63 8.06
N SER A 151 -3.26 23.74 8.01
CA SER A 151 -2.14 24.09 8.92
C SER A 151 -2.49 24.22 10.41
N THR A 152 -3.76 24.38 10.77
CA THR A 152 -4.20 24.57 12.15
C THR A 152 -4.86 23.33 12.76
N THR A 153 -5.14 22.31 11.93
CA THR A 153 -5.80 21.08 12.38
C THR A 153 -4.78 20.18 13.05
N LYS A 154 -4.99 19.86 14.33
CA LYS A 154 -4.25 18.79 15.02
C LYS A 154 -4.69 17.43 14.46
N PHE A 155 -3.77 16.48 14.43
CA PHE A 155 -4.05 15.12 13.98
C PHE A 155 -3.33 14.09 14.83
N LYS A 156 -3.80 12.86 14.76
CA LYS A 156 -3.22 11.70 15.46
C LYS A 156 -3.07 10.53 14.50
N ALA A 157 -2.08 9.69 14.77
CA ALA A 157 -1.87 8.42 14.07
C ALA A 157 -2.67 7.30 14.73
N LEU A 158 -3.31 6.47 13.91
CA LEU A 158 -3.89 5.19 14.27
C LEU A 158 -3.09 4.09 13.57
N SER A 159 -2.86 2.99 14.25
CA SER A 159 -2.19 1.81 13.70
C SER A 159 -2.75 0.54 14.34
N THR A 160 -2.76 -0.55 13.58
CA THR A 160 -3.10 -1.87 14.13
C THR A 160 -2.08 -2.26 15.19
N GLN A 161 -2.57 -2.71 16.35
CA GLN A 161 -1.72 -3.10 17.46
C GLN A 161 -0.73 -4.17 17.06
N LYS A 162 0.53 -3.93 17.42
CA LYS A 162 1.64 -4.81 17.10
C LYS A 162 1.79 -5.89 18.16
N ASN A 163 1.08 -7.00 18.00
CA ASN A 163 1.28 -8.18 18.84
C ASN A 163 2.26 -9.15 18.19
N MET A 164 3.56 -9.08 18.56
CA MET A 164 4.65 -9.88 17.96
C MET A 164 4.36 -11.38 17.87
N ALA A 165 3.48 -11.89 18.73
CA ALA A 165 3.14 -13.30 18.71
C ALA A 165 2.09 -13.62 17.62
N ILE A 166 1.26 -12.66 17.22
CA ILE A 166 0.25 -12.77 16.13
C ILE A 166 0.91 -12.46 14.77
N PHE A 167 1.89 -11.56 14.76
CA PHE A 167 2.64 -11.19 13.56
C PHE A 167 3.72 -12.23 13.23
N GLY A 168 3.26 -13.43 12.91
CA GLY A 168 4.03 -14.57 12.44
C GLY A 168 3.28 -15.29 11.32
N THR A 169 3.44 -14.80 10.09
CA THR A 169 3.32 -15.53 8.81
C THR A 169 2.07 -16.37 8.50
N SER A 170 0.99 -16.36 9.29
CA SER A 170 -0.19 -17.17 8.97
C SER A 170 -1.38 -16.31 8.61
N PHE A 171 -1.81 -16.48 7.36
CA PHE A 171 -3.17 -16.21 6.95
C PHE A 171 -4.09 -17.02 7.86
N GLN A 172 -4.97 -16.33 8.59
CA GLN A 172 -5.86 -16.98 9.53
C GLN A 172 -7.21 -16.25 9.62
N ASN A 173 -8.17 -16.94 10.21
CA ASN A 173 -9.46 -16.38 10.54
C ASN A 173 -9.37 -15.48 11.76
N TYR A 174 -9.95 -14.29 11.66
CA TYR A 174 -10.15 -13.38 12.78
C TYR A 174 -11.63 -13.15 12.99
N THR A 175 -12.09 -13.33 14.22
CA THR A 175 -13.47 -13.05 14.61
C THR A 175 -13.56 -11.67 15.23
N ILE A 176 -14.55 -10.87 14.83
CA ILE A 176 -14.84 -9.57 15.44
C ILE A 176 -15.52 -9.83 16.80
N VAL A 177 -14.93 -9.31 17.87
CA VAL A 177 -15.38 -9.65 19.25
C VAL A 177 -16.14 -8.55 19.95
N ASP A 178 -15.93 -7.30 19.53
CA ASP A 178 -16.62 -6.12 20.06
C ASP A 178 -17.22 -5.30 18.90
N GLU A 179 -18.17 -4.42 19.24
CA GLU A 179 -18.80 -3.54 18.24
C GLU A 179 -17.73 -2.64 17.58
N PRO A 180 -17.59 -2.69 16.24
CA PRO A 180 -16.60 -1.90 15.53
C PRO A 180 -16.79 -0.39 15.79
N LYS A 181 -15.75 0.26 16.32
CA LYS A 181 -15.82 1.65 16.72
C LYS A 181 -15.45 2.55 15.54
N GLN A 182 -16.44 3.24 14.99
CA GLN A 182 -16.19 4.24 13.96
C GLN A 182 -15.45 5.45 14.54
N VAL A 183 -14.34 5.83 13.91
CA VAL A 183 -13.62 7.07 14.22
C VAL A 183 -14.23 8.19 13.39
N VAL A 184 -14.60 9.30 14.04
CA VAL A 184 -15.09 10.50 13.36
C VAL A 184 -13.91 11.16 12.64
N ALA A 185 -13.81 10.93 11.33
CA ALA A 185 -12.73 11.43 10.49
C ALA A 185 -13.31 11.91 9.14
N PRO A 186 -13.74 13.18 9.03
CA PRO A 186 -14.27 13.75 7.78
C PRO A 186 -13.26 13.70 6.64
N LYS A 187 -11.98 13.73 6.98
CA LYS A 187 -10.83 13.44 6.11
C LYS A 187 -9.90 12.49 6.86
N MET A 188 -9.16 11.68 6.12
CA MET A 188 -8.09 10.83 6.66
C MET A 188 -6.96 10.68 5.64
N VAL A 189 -5.75 10.40 6.11
CA VAL A 189 -4.62 10.05 5.24
C VAL A 189 -4.17 8.64 5.58
N ALA A 190 -4.22 7.74 4.60
CA ALA A 190 -3.71 6.39 4.73
C ALA A 190 -2.29 6.32 4.20
N CYS A 191 -1.36 5.79 4.98
CA CYS A 191 0.04 5.59 4.62
C CYS A 191 0.39 4.10 4.66
N HIS A 192 0.77 3.55 3.52
CA HIS A 192 1.16 2.16 3.34
C HIS A 192 2.68 2.05 3.20
N THR A 193 3.29 1.13 3.96
CA THR A 193 4.73 0.88 3.84
C THR A 193 5.06 0.29 2.49
N MET A 194 6.12 0.82 1.88
CA MET A 194 6.65 0.31 0.62
C MET A 194 7.89 -0.56 0.87
N ALA A 195 8.19 -1.43 -0.10
CA ALA A 195 9.35 -2.30 -0.02
C ALA A 195 10.60 -1.54 -0.53
N TYR A 196 11.24 -0.80 0.38
CA TYR A 196 12.41 0.01 0.08
C TYR A 196 13.50 -0.18 1.17
N PRO A 197 14.80 0.07 0.87
CA PRO A 197 15.90 -0.20 1.81
C PRO A 197 15.86 0.62 3.11
N TYR A 198 15.15 1.74 3.10
CA TYR A 198 14.76 2.50 4.29
C TYR A 198 13.24 2.74 4.25
N VAL A 199 12.69 3.35 5.29
CA VAL A 199 11.23 3.55 5.38
C VAL A 199 10.74 4.53 4.31
N VAL A 200 9.91 4.02 3.42
CA VAL A 200 9.13 4.80 2.46
C VAL A 200 7.66 4.44 2.64
N TYR A 201 6.79 5.45 2.64
CA TYR A 201 5.35 5.25 2.67
C TYR A 201 4.70 5.79 1.41
N TYR A 202 3.81 5.01 0.80
CA TYR A 202 2.81 5.54 -0.11
C TYR A 202 1.64 6.08 0.72
N CYS A 203 1.51 7.40 0.78
CA CYS A 203 0.45 8.08 1.50
C CYS A 203 -0.60 8.62 0.55
N HIS A 204 -1.88 8.46 0.87
CA HIS A 204 -2.98 8.94 0.04
C HIS A 204 -4.17 9.42 0.87
N ASN A 205 -4.94 10.34 0.27
CA ASN A 205 -6.24 10.79 0.75
C ASN A 205 -7.23 10.71 -0.42
N SER A 206 -8.41 10.13 -0.17
CA SER A 206 -9.52 10.15 -1.10
C SER A 206 -10.39 11.38 -0.88
N GLU A 207 -10.80 12.03 -1.96
CA GLU A 207 -11.82 13.08 -1.96
C GLU A 207 -13.23 12.50 -1.70
N SER A 208 -13.42 11.22 -2.03
CA SER A 208 -14.66 10.50 -1.75
C SER A 208 -14.80 10.15 -0.28
N GLU A 209 -16.02 9.87 0.18
CA GLU A 209 -16.26 9.52 1.58
C GLU A 209 -15.48 8.25 1.97
N THR A 210 -14.71 8.35 3.05
CA THR A 210 -14.03 7.22 3.68
C THR A 210 -14.47 7.07 5.13
N LYS A 211 -14.56 5.83 5.62
CA LYS A 211 -14.85 5.55 7.03
C LYS A 211 -13.71 4.79 7.67
N VAL A 212 -13.33 5.20 8.88
CA VAL A 212 -12.24 4.59 9.65
C VAL A 212 -12.83 3.89 10.87
N PHE A 213 -12.35 2.68 11.18
CA PHE A 213 -12.83 1.85 12.28
C PHE A 213 -11.66 1.31 13.11
N GLU A 214 -11.83 1.33 14.43
CA GLU A 214 -11.05 0.51 15.37
C GLU A 214 -11.84 -0.77 15.66
N VAL A 215 -11.20 -1.93 15.53
CA VAL A 215 -11.88 -3.23 15.54
C VAL A 215 -11.10 -4.24 16.39
N SER A 216 -11.74 -4.77 17.44
CA SER A 216 -11.22 -5.87 18.24
C SER A 216 -11.33 -7.19 17.46
N LEU A 217 -10.18 -7.76 17.08
CA LEU A 217 -10.10 -9.00 16.31
C LEU A 217 -9.47 -10.12 17.13
N ARG A 218 -10.16 -11.26 17.26
CA ARG A 218 -9.62 -12.48 17.89
C ARG A 218 -9.16 -13.47 16.82
N GLY A 219 -7.86 -13.77 16.81
CA GLY A 219 -7.28 -14.80 15.94
C GLY A 219 -7.62 -16.22 16.40
N GLU A 220 -7.77 -17.14 15.44
CA GLU A 220 -8.06 -18.56 15.68
C GLU A 220 -6.85 -19.31 16.24
N THR A 221 -5.62 -19.02 15.78
CA THR A 221 -4.42 -19.60 16.37
C THR A 221 -4.14 -18.91 17.69
N GLY A 222 -4.49 -19.59 18.78
CA GLY A 222 -4.18 -19.13 20.11
C GLY A 222 -2.67 -19.08 20.35
N ILE A 223 -2.21 -18.00 20.95
CA ILE A 223 -0.82 -17.79 21.23
C ILE A 223 -0.51 -18.33 22.60
N ILE A 224 0.26 -19.42 22.60
CA ILE A 224 0.90 -19.93 23.79
C ILE A 224 1.99 -18.93 24.19
N ASN A 225 1.63 -17.98 25.06
CA ASN A 225 2.61 -17.35 25.92
C ASN A 225 3.07 -18.44 26.89
N ASN A 226 4.32 -18.92 26.76
CA ASN A 226 4.96 -19.82 27.73
C ASN A 226 5.20 -19.17 29.11
N ASN A 227 4.50 -18.08 29.43
CA ASN A 227 4.44 -17.50 30.75
C ASN A 227 3.07 -17.86 31.33
N ASN A 228 3.09 -18.77 32.31
CA ASN A 228 1.96 -19.23 33.11
C ASN A 228 1.18 -18.07 33.75
N ASN A 229 0.33 -17.39 32.98
CA ASN A 229 -0.70 -16.49 33.46
C ASN A 229 -1.97 -16.78 32.67
N ASN A 230 -2.91 -17.46 33.34
CA ASN A 230 -4.24 -17.83 32.84
C ASN A 230 -5.10 -16.59 32.58
N ASN A 231 -4.80 -15.83 31.53
CA ASN A 231 -5.69 -14.78 31.01
C ASN A 231 -6.14 -15.17 29.60
N ASN A 232 -7.42 -15.53 29.45
CA ASN A 232 -8.09 -15.94 28.21
C ASN A 232 -8.20 -14.83 27.12
N ASN A 233 -7.47 -13.72 27.27
CA ASN A 233 -7.53 -12.53 26.39
C ASN A 233 -6.25 -12.35 25.54
N ASN A 234 -5.37 -13.35 25.48
CA ASN A 234 -4.06 -13.28 24.83
C ASN A 234 -4.08 -13.27 23.28
N ASN A 235 -5.24 -13.40 22.65
CA ASN A 235 -5.37 -13.55 21.18
C ASN A 235 -6.21 -12.45 20.52
N ILE A 236 -6.55 -11.39 21.26
CA ILE A 236 -7.25 -10.22 20.73
C ILE A 236 -6.21 -9.18 20.31
N LEU A 237 -6.39 -8.58 19.14
CA LEU A 237 -5.64 -7.42 18.68
C LEU A 237 -6.60 -6.34 18.23
N GLU A 238 -6.26 -5.08 18.51
CA GLU A 238 -7.01 -3.94 17.99
C GLU A 238 -6.48 -3.59 16.60
N ALA A 239 -7.32 -3.74 15.59
CA ALA A 239 -7.01 -3.43 14.20
C ALA A 239 -7.64 -2.13 13.75
N VAL A 240 -6.95 -1.45 12.83
CA VAL A 240 -7.51 -0.30 12.11
C VAL A 240 -7.99 -0.78 10.74
N GLY A 241 -9.25 -0.50 10.43
CA GLY A 241 -9.87 -0.75 9.14
C GLY A 241 -10.32 0.55 8.48
N VAL A 242 -10.19 0.65 7.16
CA VAL A 242 -10.73 1.75 6.36
C VAL A 242 -11.69 1.20 5.33
N CYS A 243 -12.79 1.90 5.10
CA CYS A 243 -13.72 1.67 4.01
C CYS A 243 -13.73 2.86 3.06
N HIS A 244 -13.53 2.61 1.77
CA HIS A 244 -13.78 3.56 0.69
C HIS A 244 -15.24 3.39 0.25
N MET A 245 -16.06 4.43 0.46
CA MET A 245 -17.52 4.33 0.29
C MET A 245 -17.95 4.44 -1.17
N ASP A 246 -17.19 5.17 -1.98
CA ASP A 246 -17.38 5.25 -3.42
C ASP A 246 -16.14 4.72 -4.15
N THR A 247 -16.32 3.62 -4.89
CA THR A 247 -15.27 2.97 -5.67
C THR A 247 -15.55 3.04 -7.17
N SER A 248 -16.49 3.88 -7.60
CA SER A 248 -16.94 3.97 -9.00
C SER A 248 -15.84 4.38 -9.96
N LEU A 249 -14.88 5.18 -9.50
CA LEU A 249 -13.74 5.68 -10.29
C LEU A 249 -12.48 4.81 -10.16
N TRP A 250 -12.54 3.71 -9.41
CA TRP A 250 -11.40 2.81 -9.27
C TRP A 250 -11.19 2.00 -10.55
N ASN A 251 -9.94 1.67 -10.83
CA ASN A 251 -9.60 0.77 -11.93
C ASN A 251 -10.31 -0.59 -11.71
N SER A 252 -11.03 -1.10 -12.71
CA SER A 252 -11.72 -2.38 -12.64
C SER A 252 -10.80 -3.57 -12.35
N ASP A 253 -9.52 -3.46 -12.66
CA ASP A 253 -8.51 -4.49 -12.41
C ASP A 253 -7.90 -4.40 -11.00
N HIS A 254 -8.32 -3.42 -10.18
CA HIS A 254 -7.87 -3.29 -8.80
C HIS A 254 -8.17 -4.58 -8.02
N VAL A 255 -7.17 -5.08 -7.28
CA VAL A 255 -7.21 -6.43 -6.72
C VAL A 255 -8.37 -6.68 -5.75
N SER A 256 -8.83 -5.64 -5.06
CA SER A 256 -9.98 -5.72 -4.16
C SER A 256 -11.23 -6.26 -4.85
N PHE A 257 -11.46 -5.92 -6.12
CA PHE A 257 -12.62 -6.38 -6.89
C PHE A 257 -12.58 -7.89 -7.14
N ARG A 258 -11.39 -8.42 -7.42
CA ARG A 258 -11.18 -9.86 -7.57
C ARG A 258 -11.28 -10.60 -6.24
N VAL A 259 -10.74 -10.05 -5.16
CA VAL A 259 -10.77 -10.66 -3.82
C VAL A 259 -12.20 -10.70 -3.27
N LEU A 260 -12.97 -9.62 -3.43
CA LEU A 260 -14.33 -9.49 -2.90
C LEU A 260 -15.41 -10.00 -3.85
N GLY A 261 -15.08 -10.25 -5.12
CA GLY A 261 -16.06 -10.66 -6.13
C GLY A 261 -17.09 -9.56 -6.47
N ILE A 262 -16.69 -8.29 -6.36
CA ILE A 262 -17.54 -7.12 -6.63
C ILE A 262 -16.97 -6.28 -7.77
N LYS A 263 -17.74 -5.30 -8.26
CA LYS A 263 -17.33 -4.37 -9.32
C LYS A 263 -17.15 -2.94 -8.79
N PRO A 264 -16.39 -2.08 -9.49
CA PRO A 264 -16.35 -0.64 -9.19
C PRO A 264 -17.75 -0.05 -8.99
N GLY A 265 -17.94 0.71 -7.90
CA GLY A 265 -19.18 1.42 -7.58
C GLY A 265 -20.34 0.53 -7.09
N SER A 266 -20.18 -0.79 -7.07
CA SER A 266 -21.26 -1.70 -6.63
C SER A 266 -21.37 -1.82 -5.10
N SER A 267 -20.27 -1.63 -4.37
CA SER A 267 -20.27 -1.50 -2.91
C SER A 267 -19.02 -0.77 -2.41
N PRO A 268 -19.02 -0.33 -1.15
CA PRO A 268 -17.80 0.07 -0.47
C PRO A 268 -16.76 -1.08 -0.48
N VAL A 269 -15.48 -0.71 -0.59
CA VAL A 269 -14.34 -1.62 -0.39
C VAL A 269 -13.69 -1.26 0.93
N CYS A 270 -13.57 -2.23 1.82
CA CYS A 270 -12.87 -2.06 3.10
C CYS A 270 -11.60 -2.89 3.14
N HIS A 271 -10.63 -2.48 3.95
CA HIS A 271 -9.47 -3.30 4.27
C HIS A 271 -8.86 -2.95 5.63
N PHE A 272 -8.24 -3.96 6.25
CA PHE A 272 -7.47 -3.78 7.46
C PHE A 272 -6.05 -3.33 7.14
N PHE A 273 -5.45 -2.58 8.07
CA PHE A 273 -4.08 -2.09 7.96
C PHE A 273 -3.13 -3.04 8.69
N PRO A 274 -2.06 -3.53 8.02
CA PRO A 274 -0.90 -4.08 8.71
C PRO A 274 -0.36 -3.15 9.81
N ALA A 275 0.30 -3.71 10.83
CA ALA A 275 0.78 -2.95 11.99
C ALA A 275 1.92 -1.97 11.68
N ASP A 276 2.58 -2.10 10.53
CA ASP A 276 3.54 -1.13 10.03
C ASP A 276 2.91 -0.06 9.14
N ASN A 277 1.60 -0.10 8.87
CA ASN A 277 0.89 0.96 8.16
C ASN A 277 0.22 1.95 9.14
N ILE A 278 -0.03 3.17 8.67
CA ILE A 278 -0.52 4.28 9.51
C ILE A 278 -1.75 4.91 8.87
N VAL A 279 -2.76 5.22 9.69
CA VAL A 279 -3.89 6.08 9.30
C VAL A 279 -3.85 7.34 10.14
N TRP A 280 -3.72 8.49 9.50
CA TRP A 280 -3.81 9.79 10.16
C TRP A 280 -5.24 10.29 10.11
N VAL A 281 -5.73 10.79 11.25
CA VAL A 281 -7.06 11.38 11.38
C VAL A 281 -7.00 12.69 12.15
N PRO A 282 -7.93 13.64 11.91
CA PRO A 282 -8.07 14.83 12.74
C PRO A 282 -8.24 14.48 14.21
N SER A 283 -7.63 15.26 15.08
CA SER A 283 -7.83 15.18 16.53
C SER A 283 -8.67 16.36 16.97
N PHE A 284 -9.92 16.09 17.32
CA PHE A 284 -10.80 17.09 17.93
C PHE A 284 -10.56 17.06 19.44
N ASP A 285 -10.19 18.20 20.04
CA ASP A 285 -10.15 18.32 21.49
C ASP A 285 -11.61 18.23 22.00
N ASP A 286 -11.88 17.40 23.03
CA ASP A 286 -13.23 17.13 23.58
C ASP A 286 -13.93 18.39 24.15
N THR A 287 -13.28 19.55 24.14
CA THR A 287 -13.76 20.80 24.76
C THR A 287 -14.83 21.55 23.98
N GLN A 288 -15.26 21.08 22.80
CA GLN A 288 -16.33 21.76 22.04
C GLN A 288 -17.69 21.02 21.97
N VAL A 289 -17.81 19.83 22.56
CA VAL A 289 -19.08 19.06 22.49
C VAL A 289 -20.08 19.40 23.61
N LEU A 290 -19.72 20.25 24.58
CA LEU A 290 -20.61 20.70 25.67
C LEU A 290 -21.26 22.09 25.45
N GLY A 291 -21.22 22.65 24.23
CA GLY A 291 -21.60 24.06 23.98
C GLY A 291 -23.06 24.35 23.62
N ASP A 292 -23.79 23.44 22.96
CA ASP A 292 -24.98 23.85 22.17
C ASP A 292 -26.29 23.17 22.58
N ASN A 293 -26.49 22.88 23.86
CA ASN A 293 -27.81 22.57 24.41
C ASN A 293 -28.27 23.65 25.40
N LYS A 294 -28.56 24.85 24.87
CA LYS A 294 -29.46 25.79 25.53
C LYS A 294 -30.64 26.08 24.63
N VAL A 295 -31.69 25.30 24.83
CA VAL A 295 -33.03 25.54 24.30
C VAL A 295 -33.52 26.88 24.83
N LEU A 296 -33.79 27.83 23.93
CA LEU A 296 -34.68 28.96 24.23
C LEU A 296 -36.11 28.42 24.23
N THR A 297 -36.76 28.43 25.38
CA THR A 297 -38.22 28.52 25.45
C THR A 297 -38.60 29.95 25.80
N THR A 298 -39.57 30.45 25.03
CA THR A 298 -40.27 31.74 25.09
C THR A 298 -40.64 32.21 26.49
#